data_AF-A0A8U0HZK7-F1
#
_entry.id   AF-A0A8U0HZK7-F1
#
_cell.length_a   1.000
_cell.length_b   1.000
_cell.length_c   1.000
_cell.angle_alpha   90.00
_cell.angle_beta   90.00
_cell.angle_gamma   90.00
#
_symmetry.space_group_name_H-M   'P 1'
#
loop_
_entity.id
_entity.type
_entity.pdbx_description
1 polymer ?
#
loop_
_entity_poly.entity_id
_entity_poly.type
_entity_poly.pdbx_seq_one_letter_code
_entity_poly.pdbx_strand_id
1 'polypeptide(L)'
;MGIGRAHHGERETVFDWLAALLAVVLAGIHIYLGAVGDEQRFFVVAGFFVVGVLFFFTGYWRAMVYLLAAVYVATLGVLWLLGGMQYREVGLLTGAVSLLFIGLVVYLFYEESGQSE
;
A
#
# COMPACT_ATOMS: atom_id res chain seq x y z
N MET A 1 31.05 13.52 21.42
CA MET A 1 30.09 12.54 20.86
C MET A 1 28.69 13.00 21.25
N GLY A 2 28.11 13.90 20.45
CA GLY A 2 26.71 14.26 20.60
C GLY A 2 25.89 13.19 19.92
N ILE A 3 25.13 12.42 20.70
CA ILE A 3 24.07 11.58 20.15
C ILE A 3 23.13 12.54 19.43
N GLY A 4 23.15 12.49 18.09
CA GLY A 4 22.18 13.20 17.28
C GLY A 4 20.81 12.76 17.76
N ARG A 5 20.06 13.68 18.39
CA ARG A 5 18.62 13.56 18.46
C ARG A 5 18.17 13.49 17.02
N ALA A 6 17.98 12.28 16.52
CA ALA A 6 17.22 12.09 15.31
C ALA A 6 15.85 12.71 15.62
N HIS A 7 15.56 13.80 14.91
CA HIS A 7 14.27 14.48 14.88
C HIS A 7 13.23 13.50 14.31
N HIS A 8 12.88 12.47 15.09
CA HIS A 8 11.80 11.55 14.79
C HIS A 8 10.51 12.29 15.14
N GLY A 9 9.82 12.83 14.13
CA GLY A 9 8.45 13.30 14.35
C GLY A 9 7.95 14.44 13.46
N GLU A 10 8.78 15.04 12.61
CA GLU A 10 8.34 16.19 11.81
C GLU A 10 8.45 15.89 10.31
N ARG A 11 7.32 15.50 9.71
CA ARG A 11 6.93 15.50 8.28
C ARG A 11 6.43 14.15 7.76
N GLU A 12 5.54 13.48 8.49
CA GLU A 12 4.53 12.71 7.75
C GLU A 12 3.60 13.72 7.10
N THR A 13 3.60 13.73 5.78
CA THR A 13 2.74 14.62 5.00
C THR A 13 1.30 14.10 5.07
N VAL A 14 0.33 14.93 4.70
CA VAL A 14 -1.05 14.48 4.55
C VAL A 14 -1.14 13.33 3.52
N PHE A 15 -0.24 13.31 2.54
CA PHE A 15 -0.16 12.27 1.50
C PHE A 15 0.31 10.93 2.04
N ASP A 16 1.25 10.93 2.99
CA ASP A 16 1.70 9.74 3.69
C ASP A 16 0.56 9.05 4.45
N TRP A 17 -0.17 9.84 5.23
CA TRP A 17 -1.34 9.36 5.97
C TRP A 17 -2.45 8.87 5.03
N LEU A 18 -2.65 9.55 3.89
CA LEU A 18 -3.58 9.11 2.88
C LEU A 18 -3.15 7.77 2.25
N ALA A 19 -1.85 7.56 1.99
CA ALA A 19 -1.34 6.29 1.50
C ALA A 19 -1.55 5.17 2.52
N ALA A 20 -1.26 5.42 3.79
CA ALA A 20 -1.52 4.46 4.86
C ALA A 20 -3.01 4.12 4.98
N LEU A 21 -3.89 5.12 4.92
CA LEU A 21 -5.34 4.92 4.95
C LEU A 21 -5.82 4.08 3.76
N LEU A 22 -5.36 4.38 2.54
CA LEU A 22 -5.70 3.60 1.35
C LEU A 22 -5.20 2.15 1.45
N ALA A 23 -4.00 1.93 1.98
CA ALA A 23 -3.47 0.59 2.24
C ALA A 23 -4.32 -0.18 3.26
N VAL A 24 -4.79 0.49 4.33
CA VAL A 24 -5.71 -0.10 5.31
C VAL A 24 -7.06 -0.45 4.67
N VAL A 25 -7.60 0.42 3.82
CA VAL A 25 -8.83 0.15 3.05
C VAL A 25 -8.64 -1.08 2.16
N LEU A 26 -7.52 -1.15 1.42
CA LEU A 26 -7.20 -2.32 0.59
C LEU A 26 -7.06 -3.59 1.42
N ALA A 27 -6.39 -3.54 2.57
CA ALA A 27 -6.32 -4.67 3.50
C ALA A 27 -7.72 -5.13 3.94
N GLY A 28 -8.59 -4.19 4.32
CA GLY A 28 -9.96 -4.47 4.71
C GLY A 28 -10.79 -5.13 3.61
N ILE A 29 -10.66 -4.67 2.36
CA ILE A 29 -11.34 -5.29 1.22
C ILE A 29 -10.86 -6.74 1.02
N HIS A 30 -9.56 -7.00 1.13
CA HIS A 30 -9.02 -8.36 0.97
C HIS A 30 -9.42 -9.28 2.14
N ILE A 31 -9.49 -8.77 3.38
CA ILE A 31 -10.06 -9.52 4.51
C ILE A 31 -11.51 -9.90 4.23
N TYR A 32 -12.32 -8.94 3.74
CA TYR A 32 -13.72 -9.19 3.38
C TYR A 32 -13.84 -10.27 2.29
N LEU A 33 -13.04 -10.18 1.23
CA LEU A 33 -13.01 -11.19 0.17
C LEU A 33 -12.60 -12.57 0.68
N GLY A 34 -11.59 -12.63 1.56
CA GLY A 34 -11.16 -13.88 2.19
C GLY A 34 -12.26 -14.52 3.04
N ALA A 35 -12.99 -13.71 3.80
CA ALA A 35 -14.07 -14.18 4.68
C ALA A 35 -15.31 -14.62 3.89
N VAL A 36 -15.72 -13.87 2.87
CA VAL A 36 -16.92 -14.19 2.07
C VAL A 36 -16.66 -15.31 1.06
N GLY A 37 -15.46 -15.34 0.47
CA GLY A 37 -15.09 -16.34 -0.52
C GLY A 37 -14.58 -17.66 0.05
N ASP A 38 -14.31 -17.73 1.36
CA ASP A 38 -13.58 -18.83 2.01
C ASP A 38 -12.22 -19.12 1.34
N GLU A 39 -11.53 -18.05 0.96
CA GLU A 39 -10.31 -18.11 0.15
C GLU A 39 -9.12 -17.55 0.92
N GLN A 40 -8.31 -18.46 1.47
CA GLN A 40 -7.21 -18.10 2.38
C GLN A 40 -6.18 -17.13 1.77
N ARG A 41 -6.00 -17.18 0.44
CA ARG A 41 -5.07 -16.32 -0.31
C ARG A 41 -5.32 -14.82 -0.10
N PHE A 42 -6.57 -14.40 0.10
CA PHE A 42 -6.85 -12.97 0.28
C PHE A 42 -6.39 -12.45 1.65
N PHE A 43 -6.35 -13.30 2.69
CA PHE A 43 -5.76 -12.90 3.98
C PHE A 43 -4.26 -12.70 3.88
N VAL A 44 -3.57 -13.50 3.06
CA VAL A 44 -2.14 -13.30 2.76
C VAL A 44 -1.94 -11.94 2.12
N VAL A 45 -2.78 -11.58 1.14
CA VAL A 45 -2.73 -10.27 0.49
C VAL A 45 -2.97 -9.12 1.47
N ALA A 46 -3.98 -9.23 2.32
CA ALA A 46 -4.23 -8.26 3.38
C ALA A 46 -3.04 -8.11 4.33
N GLY A 47 -2.39 -9.23 4.68
CA GLY A 47 -1.19 -9.25 5.52
C GLY A 47 -0.05 -8.42 4.95
N PHE A 48 0.19 -8.47 3.64
CA PHE A 48 1.22 -7.65 2.99
C PHE A 48 0.93 -6.15 3.09
N PHE A 49 -0.33 -5.72 2.96
CA PHE A 49 -0.70 -4.31 3.18
C PHE A 49 -0.45 -3.89 4.63
N VAL A 50 -0.81 -4.73 5.61
CA VAL A 50 -0.55 -4.45 7.03
C VAL A 50 0.95 -4.33 7.29
N VAL A 51 1.76 -5.27 6.78
CA VAL A 51 3.22 -5.19 6.89
C VAL A 51 3.76 -3.92 6.25
N GLY A 52 3.27 -3.54 5.06
CA GLY A 52 3.66 -2.28 4.40
C GLY A 52 3.37 -1.04 5.24
N VAL A 53 2.18 -0.97 5.85
CA VAL A 53 1.80 0.13 6.76
C VAL A 53 2.67 0.16 8.02
N LEU A 54 2.98 -1.00 8.61
CA LEU A 54 3.87 -1.05 9.77
C LEU A 54 5.30 -0.62 9.41
N PHE A 55 5.79 -1.03 8.24
CA PHE A 55 7.11 -0.64 7.76
C PHE A 55 7.20 0.85 7.45
N PHE A 56 6.11 1.42 6.92
CA PHE A 56 5.98 2.86 6.66
C PHE A 56 6.32 3.69 7.92
N PHE A 57 5.77 3.33 9.09
CA PHE A 57 6.03 4.03 10.35
C PHE A 57 7.46 3.93 10.88
N THR A 58 8.28 3.02 10.35
CA THR A 58 9.69 2.97 10.73
C THR A 58 10.51 4.08 10.07
N GLY A 59 9.99 4.72 9.02
CA GLY A 59 10.71 5.70 8.19
C GLY A 59 11.88 5.12 7.39
N TYR A 60 12.25 3.86 7.63
CA TYR A 60 13.37 3.21 6.97
C TYR A 60 12.99 2.81 5.54
N TRP A 61 13.82 3.20 4.57
CA TRP A 61 13.66 2.85 3.15
C TRP A 61 12.30 3.27 2.58
N ARG A 62 11.79 4.43 3.00
CA ARG A 62 10.45 4.92 2.67
C ARG A 62 10.18 4.93 1.16
N ALA A 63 11.13 5.42 0.37
CA ALA A 63 11.08 5.34 -1.10
C ALA A 63 10.88 3.90 -1.61
N MET A 64 11.64 2.94 -1.09
CA MET A 64 11.54 1.53 -1.49
C MET A 64 10.18 0.93 -1.10
N VAL A 65 9.63 1.31 0.06
CA VAL A 65 8.29 0.89 0.50
C VAL A 65 7.23 1.34 -0.49
N TYR A 66 7.27 2.61 -0.93
CA TYR A 66 6.32 3.12 -1.92
C TYR A 66 6.45 2.40 -3.27
N LEU A 67 7.68 2.17 -3.74
CA LEU A 67 7.93 1.46 -4.99
C LEU A 67 7.42 0.01 -4.94
N LEU A 68 7.73 -0.70 -3.85
CA LEU A 68 7.26 -2.07 -3.65
C LEU A 68 5.73 -2.11 -3.57
N ALA A 69 5.10 -1.15 -2.89
CA ALA A 69 3.65 -1.05 -2.83
C ALA A 69 3.05 -0.84 -4.24
N ALA A 70 3.64 0.02 -5.07
CA ALA A 70 3.18 0.24 -6.44
C ALA A 70 3.24 -1.05 -7.27
N VAL A 71 4.39 -1.73 -7.25
CA VAL A 71 4.61 -2.99 -7.99
C VAL A 71 3.67 -4.09 -7.50
N TYR A 72 3.51 -4.21 -6.18
CA TYR A 72 2.63 -5.19 -5.57
C TYR A 72 1.18 -5.02 -6.01
N VAL A 73 0.64 -3.80 -5.91
CA VAL A 73 -0.76 -3.52 -6.27
C VAL A 73 -0.98 -3.63 -7.78
N ALA A 74 -0.01 -3.20 -8.61
CA ALA A 74 -0.08 -3.41 -10.06
C ALA A 74 -0.13 -4.91 -10.41
N THR A 75 0.66 -5.75 -9.73
CA THR A 75 0.64 -7.20 -9.92
C THR A 75 -0.72 -7.79 -9.57
N LEU A 76 -1.32 -7.38 -8.43
CA LEU A 76 -2.66 -7.83 -8.05
C LEU A 76 -3.73 -7.42 -9.08
N GLY A 77 -3.63 -6.20 -9.62
CA GLY A 77 -4.53 -5.74 -10.68
C GLY A 77 -4.46 -6.62 -11.94
N VAL A 78 -3.24 -6.98 -12.37
CA VAL A 78 -3.04 -7.91 -13.49
C VAL A 78 -3.62 -9.30 -13.17
N LEU A 79 -3.34 -9.84 -11.99
CA LEU A 79 -3.85 -11.15 -11.58
C LEU A 79 -5.38 -11.17 -11.54
N TRP A 80 -6.01 -10.10 -11.08
CA TRP A 80 -7.47 -9.99 -11.06
C TRP A 80 -8.06 -9.94 -12.47
N LEU A 81 -7.47 -9.15 -13.38
CA LEU A 81 -7.90 -9.08 -14.78
C LEU A 81 -7.82 -10.43 -15.50
N LEU A 82 -6.79 -11.24 -15.19
CA LEU A 82 -6.57 -12.56 -15.77
C LEU A 82 -7.31 -13.69 -15.05
N GLY A 83 -7.63 -13.51 -13.78
CA GLY A 83 -8.21 -14.55 -12.90
C GLY A 83 -9.71 -14.78 -13.06
N GLY A 84 -10.40 -13.96 -13.87
CA GLY A 84 -11.85 -14.04 -14.09
C GLY A 84 -12.64 -13.14 -13.14
N MET A 85 -13.78 -12.62 -13.61
CA MET A 85 -14.56 -11.59 -12.90
C MET A 85 -15.45 -12.11 -11.76
N GLN A 86 -14.99 -13.13 -11.04
CA GLN A 86 -15.58 -13.50 -9.76
C GLN A 86 -15.43 -12.29 -8.83
N TYR A 87 -16.52 -11.86 -8.20
CA TYR A 87 -16.61 -10.62 -7.41
C TYR A 87 -16.43 -9.33 -8.23
N ARG A 88 -16.95 -9.26 -9.47
CA ARG A 88 -16.80 -8.11 -10.38
C ARG A 88 -17.01 -6.73 -9.72
N GLU A 89 -18.09 -6.55 -8.95
CA GLU A 89 -18.40 -5.25 -8.32
C GLU A 89 -17.34 -4.86 -7.29
N VAL A 90 -16.99 -5.78 -6.38
CA VAL A 90 -15.94 -5.56 -5.38
C VAL A 90 -14.58 -5.39 -6.05
N GLY A 91 -14.31 -6.13 -7.12
CA GLY A 91 -13.10 -6.01 -7.92
C GLY A 91 -12.95 -4.65 -8.59
N LEU A 92 -14.04 -4.08 -9.14
CA LEU A 92 -14.02 -2.73 -9.70
C LEU A 92 -13.76 -1.66 -8.63
N LEU A 93 -14.40 -1.77 -7.46
CA LEU A 93 -14.11 -0.90 -6.32
C LEU A 93 -12.66 -1.02 -5.87
N THR A 94 -12.17 -2.25 -5.73
CA THR A 94 -10.76 -2.54 -5.37
C THR A 94 -9.82 -1.91 -6.40
N GLY A 95 -10.13 -2.04 -7.69
CA GLY A 95 -9.37 -1.46 -8.79
C GLY A 95 -9.32 0.07 -8.73
N ALA A 96 -10.45 0.74 -8.45
CA ALA A 96 -10.48 2.20 -8.31
C ALA A 96 -9.61 2.67 -7.13
N VAL A 97 -9.72 2.02 -5.96
CA VAL A 97 -8.87 2.32 -4.79
C VAL A 97 -7.39 2.03 -5.11
N SER A 98 -7.12 0.94 -5.83
CA SER A 98 -5.77 0.54 -6.23
C SER A 98 -5.12 1.56 -7.17
N LEU A 99 -5.86 2.11 -8.13
CA LEU A 99 -5.34 3.15 -9.03
C LEU A 99 -5.01 4.44 -8.29
N LEU A 100 -5.86 4.87 -7.36
CA LEU A 100 -5.59 6.02 -6.50
C LEU A 100 -4.35 5.77 -5.64
N PHE A 101 -4.26 4.59 -5.04
CA PHE A 101 -3.13 4.20 -4.22
C PHE A 101 -1.83 4.16 -5.03
N ILE A 102 -1.81 3.50 -6.19
CA ILE A 102 -0.65 3.44 -7.10
C ILE A 102 -0.20 4.85 -7.47
N GLY A 103 -1.12 5.72 -7.92
CA GLY A 103 -0.77 7.09 -8.29
C GLY A 103 -0.11 7.85 -7.14
N LEU A 104 -0.64 7.68 -5.92
CA LEU A 104 -0.12 8.32 -4.73
C LEU A 104 1.26 7.78 -4.31
N VAL A 105 1.44 6.45 -4.26
CA VAL A 105 2.74 5.89 -3.85
C VAL A 105 3.82 6.11 -4.91
N VAL A 106 3.48 6.18 -6.19
CA VAL A 106 4.43 6.57 -7.24
C VAL A 106 4.84 8.04 -7.06
N TYR A 107 3.90 8.93 -6.77
CA TYR A 107 4.20 10.33 -6.45
C TYR A 107 5.14 10.45 -5.24
N LEU A 108 4.81 9.77 -4.14
CA LEU A 108 5.63 9.77 -2.92
C LEU A 108 7.01 9.14 -3.14
N PHE A 109 7.12 8.12 -3.99
CA PHE A 109 8.41 7.54 -4.38
C PHE A 109 9.32 8.60 -5.02
N TYR A 110 8.81 9.34 -6.00
CA TYR A 110 9.59 10.39 -6.65
C TYR A 110 9.97 11.50 -5.67
N GLU A 111 9.02 11.96 -4.86
CA GLU A 111 9.24 13.00 -3.84
C GLU A 111 10.33 12.59 -2.83
N GLU A 112 10.30 11.35 -2.35
CA GLU A 112 11.28 10.85 -1.39
C GLU A 112 12.65 10.58 -2.03
N SER A 113 12.67 10.04 -3.25
CA SER A 113 13.93 9.77 -3.97
C SER A 113 14.71 11.05 -4.28
N GLY A 114 14.02 12.14 -4.64
CA GLY A 114 14.65 13.43 -4.94
C GLY A 114 15.16 14.18 -3.70
N GLN A 115 14.68 13.83 -2.50
CA GLN A 115 15.20 14.35 -1.24
C GLN A 115 16.47 13.63 -0.75
N SER A 116 16.81 12.49 -1.36
CA SER A 116 17.98 11.67 -0.99
C SER A 116 19.25 11.99 -1.79
N GLU A 117 19.15 12.88 -2.78
CA GLU A 117 20.27 13.47 -3.55
C GLU A 117 20.72 14.81 -2.96
#